data_AF-A0A2T0LJS9-F1
#
_entry.id   AF-A0A2T0LJS9-F1
#
_cell.length_a   1.000
_cell.length_b   1.000
_cell.length_c   1.000
_cell.angle_alpha   90.00
_cell.angle_beta   90.00
_cell.angle_gamma   90.00
#
_symmetry.space_group_name_H-M   'P 1'
#
loop_
_entity.id
_entity.type
_entity.pdbx_description
1 polymer ?
#
loop_
_entity_poly.entity_id
_entity_poly.type
_entity_poly.pdbx_seq_one_letter_code
_entity_poly.pdbx_strand_id
1 'polypeptide(L)'
;MGNEKMTMEQRIEAFYRQSGGPNNDRIPELLEKHLLDGKDHGMPGYRETFEDGIMDVVLNDPSLLLLYERIQRWRLKRRSESGDVVSLKERIESLEREVARLRETIDRLIREQETARESKSP
;
A
#
# COMPACT_ATOMS: atom_id res chain seq x y z
N MET A 1 -15.38 41.93 -20.43
CA MET A 1 -14.71 42.34 -19.17
C MET A 1 -14.12 41.09 -18.56
N GLY A 2 -12.82 41.07 -18.33
CA GLY A 2 -12.02 39.86 -18.09
C GLY A 2 -12.38 39.15 -16.79
N ASN A 3 -12.57 37.84 -16.85
CA ASN A 3 -12.62 36.96 -15.68
C ASN A 3 -11.20 36.76 -15.15
N GLU A 4 -10.64 37.76 -14.47
CA GLU A 4 -9.50 37.53 -13.59
C GLU A 4 -9.99 36.68 -12.42
N LYS A 5 -9.51 35.44 -12.33
CA LYS A 5 -9.82 34.54 -11.21
C LYS A 5 -9.29 35.21 -9.94
N MET A 6 -10.20 35.62 -9.05
CA MET A 6 -9.84 36.23 -7.77
C MET A 6 -8.88 35.34 -6.99
N THR A 7 -7.84 35.94 -6.39
CA THR A 7 -6.94 35.21 -5.51
C THR A 7 -7.66 34.79 -4.23
N MET A 8 -7.09 33.85 -3.49
CA MET A 8 -7.68 33.36 -2.24
C MET A 8 -7.92 34.50 -1.24
N GLU A 9 -6.96 35.41 -1.13
CA GLU A 9 -7.02 36.58 -0.25
C GLU A 9 -8.16 37.52 -0.64
N GLN A 10 -8.34 37.75 -1.95
CA GLN A 10 -9.42 38.59 -2.47
C GLN A 10 -10.80 37.97 -2.23
N ARG A 11 -10.91 36.63 -2.31
CA ARG A 11 -12.14 35.91 -1.99
C ARG A 11 -12.50 36.02 -0.50
N ILE A 12 -11.51 35.88 0.37
CA ILE A 12 -11.66 36.03 1.81
C ILE A 12 -12.12 37.45 2.15
N GLU A 13 -11.49 38.47 1.57
CA GLU A 13 -11.86 39.87 1.80
C GLU A 13 -13.29 40.17 1.32
N ALA A 14 -13.66 39.65 0.14
CA ALA A 14 -15.02 39.78 -0.39
C ALA A 14 -16.06 39.11 0.51
N PHE A 15 -15.76 37.93 1.05
CA PHE A 15 -16.63 37.21 1.99
C PHE A 15 -16.88 38.03 3.27
N TYR A 16 -15.82 38.57 3.89
CA TYR A 16 -15.97 39.41 5.08
C TYR A 16 -16.77 40.67 4.79
N ARG A 17 -16.58 41.28 3.61
CA ARG A 17 -17.34 42.47 3.20
C ARG A 17 -18.83 42.17 3.03
N GLN A 18 -19.17 41.03 2.43
CA GLN A 18 -20.56 40.58 2.27
C GLN A 18 -21.20 40.18 3.61
N SER A 19 -20.40 39.67 4.53
CA SER A 19 -20.83 39.22 5.85
C SER A 19 -20.92 40.34 6.88
N GLY A 20 -20.87 41.62 6.49
CA GLY A 20 -21.00 42.76 7.41
C GLY A 20 -19.69 43.20 8.09
N GLY A 21 -18.54 42.77 7.57
CA GLY A 21 -17.21 43.10 8.07
C GLY A 21 -16.66 42.08 9.07
N PRO A 22 -15.34 42.09 9.34
CA PRO A 22 -14.64 41.09 10.17
C PRO A 22 -15.09 41.04 11.64
N ASN A 23 -15.84 42.03 12.11
CA ASN A 23 -16.33 42.12 13.50
C ASN A 23 -17.80 41.67 13.64
N ASN A 24 -18.38 40.98 12.65
CA ASN A 24 -19.72 40.42 12.80
C ASN A 24 -19.67 39.11 13.60
N ASP A 25 -20.37 39.10 14.75
CA ASP A 25 -20.47 37.95 15.66
C ASP A 25 -21.05 36.68 15.01
N ARG A 26 -21.71 36.83 13.86
CA ARG A 26 -22.30 35.73 13.08
C ARG A 26 -21.38 35.17 12.00
N ILE A 27 -20.17 35.71 11.84
CA ILE A 27 -19.16 35.17 10.90
C ILE A 27 -18.94 33.68 11.10
N PRO A 28 -18.79 33.15 12.33
CA PRO A 28 -18.57 31.71 12.52
C PRO A 28 -19.71 30.87 11.94
N GLU A 29 -20.97 31.26 12.17
CA GLU A 29 -22.16 30.57 11.63
C GLU A 29 -22.26 30.70 10.09
N LEU A 30 -21.93 31.86 9.55
CA LEU A 30 -21.95 32.12 8.11
C LEU A 30 -20.84 31.35 7.38
N LEU A 31 -19.66 31.26 8.00
CA LEU A 31 -18.53 30.50 7.49
C LEU A 31 -18.83 28.99 7.54
N GLU A 32 -19.41 28.49 8.63
CA GLU A 32 -19.80 27.08 8.74
C GLU A 32 -20.83 26.69 7.66
N LYS A 33 -21.84 27.53 7.42
CA LYS A 33 -22.78 27.33 6.31
C LYS A 33 -22.11 27.41 4.95
N HIS A 34 -21.19 28.35 4.76
CA HIS A 34 -20.42 28.45 3.51
C HIS A 34 -19.49 27.25 3.32
N LEU A 35 -19.00 26.64 4.41
CA LEU A 35 -18.17 25.45 4.38
C LEU A 35 -18.97 24.14 4.21
N LEU A 36 -20.29 24.18 4.42
CA LEU A 36 -21.18 23.03 4.24
C LEU A 36 -21.89 23.08 2.88
N ASP A 37 -22.29 24.27 2.45
CA ASP A 37 -23.11 24.52 1.26
C ASP A 37 -22.34 25.25 0.14
N GLY A 38 -21.06 25.53 0.35
CA GLY A 38 -20.22 26.26 -0.59
C GLY A 38 -19.96 25.49 -1.88
N LYS A 39 -19.89 26.24 -2.98
CA LYS A 39 -19.63 25.73 -4.33
C LYS A 39 -18.26 25.06 -4.50
N ASP A 40 -17.34 25.29 -3.56
CA ASP A 40 -15.98 24.75 -3.49
C ASP A 40 -15.89 23.50 -2.59
N HIS A 41 -17.02 23.00 -2.08
CA HIS A 41 -17.09 21.66 -1.50
C HIS A 41 -17.42 20.67 -2.60
N GLY A 42 -16.80 19.49 -2.56
CA GLY A 42 -17.07 18.39 -3.48
C GLY A 42 -18.55 18.02 -3.60
N MET A 43 -18.83 16.99 -4.41
CA MET A 43 -20.17 16.62 -4.83
C MET A 43 -21.21 16.66 -3.67
N PRO A 44 -22.34 17.38 -3.80
CA PRO A 44 -23.27 17.58 -2.70
C PRO A 44 -23.79 16.25 -2.16
N GLY A 45 -23.63 16.04 -0.85
CA GLY A 45 -23.92 14.78 -0.16
C GLY A 45 -22.74 13.83 0.01
N TYR A 46 -21.58 14.15 -0.58
CA TYR A 46 -20.33 13.42 -0.40
C TYR A 46 -19.38 14.24 0.48
N ARG A 47 -19.08 13.73 1.67
CA ARG A 47 -18.09 14.36 2.54
C ARG A 47 -16.72 14.02 1.98
N GLU A 48 -16.09 14.96 1.28
CA GLU A 48 -14.72 14.76 0.78
C GLU A 48 -13.82 14.33 1.92
N THR A 49 -13.27 13.14 1.78
CA THR A 49 -12.26 12.63 2.70
C THR A 49 -10.91 13.20 2.28
N PHE A 50 -9.96 13.23 3.23
CA PHE A 50 -8.58 13.58 2.93
C PHE A 50 -8.00 12.69 1.80
N GLU A 51 -8.46 11.44 1.72
CA GLU A 51 -8.08 10.47 0.70
C GLU A 51 -8.58 10.89 -0.69
N ASP A 52 -9.79 11.45 -0.79
CA ASP A 52 -10.36 11.96 -2.05
C ASP A 52 -9.54 13.15 -2.57
N GLY A 53 -9.13 14.06 -1.69
CA GLY A 53 -8.27 15.19 -2.05
C GLY A 53 -6.88 14.76 -2.54
N ILE A 54 -6.29 13.72 -1.94
CA ILE A 54 -5.04 13.15 -2.42
C ILE A 54 -5.26 12.48 -3.79
N MET A 55 -6.35 11.74 -3.96
CA MET A 55 -6.67 11.09 -5.22
C MET A 55 -6.84 12.09 -6.36
N ASP A 56 -7.50 13.23 -6.10
CA ASP A 56 -7.67 14.27 -7.11
C ASP A 56 -6.33 14.91 -7.51
N VAL A 57 -5.43 15.16 -6.55
CA VAL A 57 -4.07 15.66 -6.84
C VAL A 57 -3.26 14.63 -7.64
N VAL A 58 -3.33 13.35 -7.28
CA VAL A 58 -2.60 12.27 -7.98
C VAL A 58 -3.15 12.03 -9.39
N LEU A 59 -4.45 12.16 -9.59
CA LEU A 59 -5.09 11.99 -10.91
C LEU A 59 -4.87 13.19 -11.83
N ASN A 60 -4.83 14.40 -11.28
CA ASN A 60 -4.62 15.63 -12.06
C ASN A 60 -3.14 15.92 -12.35
N ASP A 61 -2.19 15.19 -11.74
CA ASP A 61 -0.77 15.27 -12.06
C ASP A 61 -0.27 13.96 -12.74
N PRO A 62 -0.08 13.97 -14.07
CA PRO A 62 0.40 12.80 -14.82
C PRO A 62 1.76 12.25 -14.35
N SER A 63 2.60 13.07 -13.70
CA SER A 63 3.89 12.64 -13.19
C SER A 63 3.76 11.73 -11.96
N LEU A 64 2.72 11.94 -11.15
CA LEU A 64 2.42 11.12 -9.97
C LEU A 64 1.86 9.75 -10.35
N LEU A 65 1.20 9.63 -11.51
CA LEU A 65 0.76 8.33 -12.04
C LEU A 65 1.94 7.39 -12.33
N LEU A 66 3.05 7.93 -12.87
CA LEU A 66 4.26 7.14 -13.12
C LEU A 66 4.89 6.64 -11.82
N LEU A 67 4.88 7.48 -10.78
CA LEU A 67 5.36 7.12 -9.45
C LEU A 67 4.47 6.04 -8.82
N TYR A 68 3.16 6.18 -8.92
CA TYR A 68 2.18 5.21 -8.46
C TYR A 68 2.38 3.84 -9.13
N GLU A 69 2.51 3.83 -10.46
CA GLU A 69 2.72 2.60 -11.23
C GLU A 69 4.02 1.90 -10.81
N ARG A 70 5.10 2.67 -10.61
CA ARG A 70 6.39 2.13 -10.14
C ARG A 70 6.30 1.54 -8.73
N ILE A 71 5.59 2.18 -7.82
CA ILE A 71 5.35 1.67 -6.46
C ILE A 71 4.52 0.39 -6.50
N GLN A 72 3.48 0.33 -7.34
CA GLN A 72 2.68 -0.89 -7.51
C GLN A 72 3.52 -2.05 -8.06
N ARG A 73 4.30 -1.82 -9.12
CA ARG A 73 5.19 -2.85 -9.69
C ARG A 73 6.19 -3.37 -8.65
N TRP A 74 6.74 -2.49 -7.82
CA TRP A 74 7.64 -2.87 -6.74
C TRP A 74 6.95 -3.71 -5.65
N ARG A 75 5.73 -3.35 -5.23
CA ARG A 75 4.96 -4.14 -4.25
C ARG A 75 4.63 -5.53 -4.78
N LEU A 76 4.21 -5.64 -6.04
CA LEU A 76 3.91 -6.92 -6.69
C LEU A 76 5.15 -7.82 -6.74
N LYS A 77 6.30 -7.25 -7.13
CA LYS A 77 7.58 -7.97 -7.17
C LYS A 77 8.00 -8.49 -5.79
N ARG A 78 7.86 -7.69 -4.74
CA ARG A 78 8.15 -8.18 -3.36
C ARG A 78 7.22 -9.29 -2.92
N ARG A 79 5.94 -9.26 -3.34
CA ARG A 79 4.97 -10.29 -2.98
C ARG A 79 5.27 -11.61 -3.68
N SER A 80 5.71 -11.57 -4.95
CA SER A 80 6.18 -12.77 -5.65
C SER A 80 7.48 -13.31 -5.06
N GLU A 81 8.47 -12.44 -4.79
CA GLU A 81 9.73 -12.84 -4.15
C GLU A 81 9.51 -13.48 -2.77
N SER A 82 8.54 -12.98 -2.00
CA SER A 82 8.18 -13.58 -0.71
C SER A 82 7.58 -14.98 -0.87
N GLY A 83 6.78 -15.21 -1.91
CA GLY A 83 6.25 -16.54 -2.24
C GLY A 83 7.35 -17.51 -2.69
N ASP A 84 8.30 -17.03 -3.49
CA ASP A 84 9.45 -17.81 -3.94
C ASP A 84 10.33 -18.22 -2.76
N VAL A 85 10.60 -17.32 -1.81
CA VAL A 85 11.39 -17.63 -0.61
C VAL A 85 10.73 -18.72 0.24
N VAL A 86 9.40 -18.68 0.40
CA VAL A 86 8.66 -19.72 1.13
C VAL A 86 8.75 -21.07 0.41
N SER A 87 8.53 -21.09 -0.91
CA SER A 87 8.67 -22.29 -1.75
C SER A 87 10.09 -22.88 -1.71
N LEU A 88 11.12 -22.04 -1.79
CA LEU A 88 12.53 -22.47 -1.67
C LEU A 88 12.79 -23.11 -0.30
N LYS A 89 12.26 -22.52 0.77
CA LYS A 89 12.40 -23.06 2.13
C LYS A 89 11.76 -24.44 2.25
N GLU A 90 10.55 -24.62 1.76
CA GLU A 90 9.87 -25.93 1.74
C GLU A 90 10.65 -26.97 0.93
N ARG A 91 11.26 -26.56 -0.19
CA ARG A 91 12.10 -27.44 -1.01
C ARG A 91 13.36 -27.87 -0.28
N ILE A 92 14.01 -26.96 0.45
CA ILE A 92 15.19 -27.26 1.28
C ILE A 92 14.80 -28.26 2.38
N GLU A 93 13.73 -28.01 3.13
CA GLU A 93 13.28 -28.93 4.19
C GLU A 93 12.88 -30.32 3.65
N SER A 94 12.37 -30.38 2.42
CA SER A 94 12.10 -31.67 1.74
C SER A 94 13.40 -32.40 1.43
N LEU A 95 14.39 -31.71 0.86
CA LEU A 95 15.69 -32.30 0.51
C LEU A 95 16.45 -32.76 1.75
N GLU A 96 16.44 -31.99 2.83
CA GLU A 96 17.07 -32.39 4.10
C GLU A 96 16.48 -33.69 4.66
N ARG A 97 15.15 -33.85 4.61
CA ARG A 97 14.47 -35.10 5.00
C ARG A 97 14.79 -36.27 4.09
N GLU A 98 15.03 -36.02 2.81
CA GLU A 98 15.39 -37.04 1.84
C GLU A 98 16.83 -37.52 2.07
N VAL A 99 17.76 -36.59 2.28
CA VAL A 99 19.16 -36.89 2.62
C VAL A 99 19.25 -37.67 3.93
N ALA A 100 18.46 -37.30 4.94
CA ALA A 100 18.43 -38.04 6.21
C ALA A 100 17.98 -39.50 6.02
N ARG A 101 16.92 -39.73 5.22
CA ARG A 101 16.41 -41.07 4.91
C ARG A 101 17.40 -41.91 4.10
N LEU A 102 18.07 -41.30 3.13
CA LEU A 102 19.10 -41.98 2.34
C LEU A 102 20.28 -42.38 3.21
N ARG A 103 20.72 -41.52 4.12
CA ARG A 103 21.77 -41.85 5.09
C ARG A 103 21.39 -43.04 5.96
N GLU A 104 20.19 -43.04 6.53
CA GLU A 104 19.74 -44.16 7.36
C GLU A 104 19.66 -45.48 6.57
N THR A 105 19.21 -45.41 5.31
CA THR A 105 19.13 -46.58 4.42
C THR A 105 20.52 -47.12 4.11
N ILE A 106 21.47 -46.24 3.82
CA ILE A 106 22.87 -46.62 3.57
C ILE A 106 23.48 -47.26 4.82
N ASP A 107 23.30 -46.65 5.99
CA ASP A 107 23.81 -47.19 7.25
C ASP A 107 23.25 -48.59 7.55
N ARG A 108 21.96 -48.82 7.24
CA ARG A 108 21.33 -50.13 7.38
C ARG A 108 21.95 -51.16 6.43
N LEU A 109 22.11 -50.81 5.15
CA LEU A 109 22.73 -51.68 4.16
C LEU A 109 24.18 -52.03 4.50
N ILE A 110 24.94 -51.07 5.04
CA ILE A 110 26.32 -51.29 5.49
C ILE A 110 26.33 -52.32 6.64
N ARG A 111 25.47 -52.18 7.64
CA ARG A 111 25.38 -53.12 8.77
C ARG A 111 24.94 -54.52 8.33
N GLU A 112 23.99 -54.61 7.40
CA GLU A 112 23.55 -55.89 6.82
C GLU A 112 24.67 -56.58 6.02
N GLN A 113 25.51 -55.82 5.31
CA GLN A 113 26.69 -56.36 4.61
C GLN A 113 27.77 -56.87 5.57
N GLU A 114 28.03 -56.15 6.67
CA GLU A 114 29.01 -56.55 7.69
C GLU A 114 28.60 -57.84 8.40
N THR A 115 27.34 -57.93 8.85
CA THR A 115 26.79 -59.14 9.47
C THR A 115 26.76 -60.34 8.51
N ALA A 116 26.44 -60.13 7.23
CA ALA A 116 26.49 -61.17 6.20
C ALA A 116 27.93 -61.66 5.91
N ARG A 117 28.94 -60.80 6.04
CA ARG A 117 30.35 -61.19 5.90
C ARG A 117 30.85 -61.98 7.10
N GLU A 118 30.50 -61.60 8.31
CA GLU A 118 30.87 -62.33 9.53
C GLU A 118 30.25 -63.74 9.58
N SER A 119 29.01 -63.89 9.10
CA SER A 119 28.35 -65.22 9.01
C SER A 119 28.95 -66.18 7.97
N LYS A 120 29.80 -65.70 7.05
CA LYS A 120 30.43 -66.50 5.99
C LYS A 120 31.90 -66.86 6.26
N SER A 121 32.47 -66.46 7.41
CA SER A 121 33.77 -66.94 7.88
C SER A 121 33.62 -67.88 9.09
N PRO A 122 33.41 -69.20 8.88
CA PRO A 122 33.79 -70.26 9.81
C PRO A 122 35.27 -70.65 9.67
#